data_AF-A0A653G312-F1
#
_entry.id   AF-A0A653G312-F1
#
_cell.length_a   1.000
_cell.length_b   1.000
_cell.length_c   1.000
_cell.angle_alpha   90.00
_cell.angle_beta   90.00
_cell.angle_gamma   90.00
#
_symmetry.space_group_name_H-M   'P 1'
#
loop_
_entity.id
_entity.type
_entity.pdbx_description
1 polymer ?
#
loop_
_entity_poly.entity_id
_entity_poly.type
_entity_poly.pdbx_seq_one_letter_code
_entity_poly.pdbx_strand_id
1 'polypeptide(L)'
;MYTRHFQTSSRFNRFSRPAGPSRFSGGRGRGRSMTGGNIHEFIRRANVKSTQVSHAQSVEEVLFSSLNLPESLKSTITRHGYVNLTPIQAQGIPAIRAGKDVIGIANTGTGKTAAFLIPLVENILKDFNYKALIISPTRELALQTRDELRKFSGNMPIFSTLCIGQSSMQMQISGLRHNPHVVVGTPGRIKDLINRGILKLGMFKMIILDETDQMLDMGFIHDIKEIISYLPAERQSLFFSATVSPAISALINSFVKNPVTISVKTQETLSNIKQDLVRLDKKIGSKMEKLSSLLKQEEFKKVLVFGRTKHGVERMARDLFQKGFKVTSIHGDKAQFQRQQAIRMFKEDVVSIMVATDVAARGLDIANVTHVINYDIPQTYEDYIHRIGRTGRANLSGTALTFVEE
;
A
#
# COMPACT_ATOMS: atom_id res chain seq x y z
N MET A 1 48.54 -51.38 36.38
CA MET A 1 49.76 -50.57 36.54
C MET A 1 49.43 -49.32 37.34
N TYR A 2 50.02 -49.25 38.54
CA TYR A 2 50.20 -48.13 39.48
C TYR A 2 49.08 -47.13 39.81
N THR A 3 48.65 -47.25 41.07
CA THR A 3 48.05 -46.25 41.97
C THR A 3 49.08 -45.24 42.51
N ARG A 4 48.61 -44.03 42.88
CA ARG A 4 48.94 -43.18 44.07
C ARG A 4 48.34 -41.76 43.86
N HIS A 5 47.44 -41.24 44.73
CA HIS A 5 47.68 -40.47 45.98
C HIS A 5 48.53 -39.19 45.77
N PHE A 6 48.33 -38.00 46.37
CA PHE A 6 47.33 -37.34 47.25
C PHE A 6 47.80 -35.85 47.34
N GLN A 7 46.96 -34.98 47.94
CA GLN A 7 47.31 -33.75 48.70
C GLN A 7 47.59 -32.39 48.02
N THR A 8 46.56 -31.53 48.11
CA THR A 8 46.51 -30.19 48.72
C THR A 8 47.79 -29.44 49.12
N SER A 9 47.90 -28.16 48.70
CA SER A 9 48.29 -27.08 49.63
C SER A 9 47.79 -25.70 49.17
N SER A 10 47.26 -24.96 50.13
CA SER A 10 46.81 -23.58 50.07
C SER A 10 47.97 -22.60 50.25
N ARG A 11 47.91 -21.41 49.63
CA ARG A 11 48.42 -20.15 50.25
C ARG A 11 47.85 -18.91 49.57
N PHE A 12 47.31 -18.04 50.42
CA PHE A 12 46.83 -16.69 50.16
C PHE A 12 47.97 -15.76 49.73
N ASN A 13 47.66 -14.76 48.88
CA ASN A 13 48.12 -13.40 49.12
C ASN A 13 47.17 -12.35 48.54
N ARG A 14 46.75 -11.41 49.39
CA ARG A 14 45.98 -10.20 49.06
C ARG A 14 46.96 -9.10 48.66
N PHE A 15 46.63 -8.30 47.64
CA PHE A 15 46.97 -6.88 47.61
C PHE A 15 45.83 -6.07 46.96
N SER A 16 45.65 -4.87 47.48
CA SER A 16 44.46 -4.04 47.41
C SER A 16 44.67 -2.81 46.54
N ARG A 17 43.64 -2.46 45.74
CA ARG A 17 43.19 -1.09 45.32
C ARG A 17 44.14 -0.25 44.42
N PRO A 18 43.65 0.78 43.66
CA PRO A 18 42.42 1.57 43.89
C PRO A 18 41.51 1.86 42.69
N ALA A 19 40.40 2.50 43.03
CA ALA A 19 39.30 2.97 42.21
C ALA A 19 39.62 4.20 41.34
N GLY A 20 38.91 4.35 40.22
CA GLY A 20 38.81 5.58 39.43
C GLY A 20 37.80 5.43 38.28
N PRO A 21 36.85 6.37 38.07
CA PRO A 21 35.57 6.09 37.43
C PRO A 21 35.60 6.30 35.91
N SER A 22 35.18 5.31 35.12
CA SER A 22 34.87 5.52 33.70
C SER A 22 33.51 6.20 33.57
N ARG A 23 33.53 7.52 33.38
CA ARG A 23 32.36 8.36 33.11
C ARG A 23 31.62 7.86 31.88
N PHE A 24 30.42 7.35 32.12
CA PHE A 24 29.39 7.07 31.13
C PHE A 24 28.82 8.42 30.65
N SER A 25 29.26 8.91 29.49
CA SER A 25 28.64 10.03 28.80
C SER A 25 27.50 9.49 27.92
N GLY A 26 26.34 9.30 28.54
CA GLY A 26 25.09 9.04 27.84
C GLY A 26 24.63 10.30 27.13
N GLY A 27 25.02 10.45 25.86
CA GLY A 27 24.44 11.42 24.95
C GLY A 27 22.97 11.09 24.69
N ARG A 28 22.08 11.60 25.54
CA ARG A 28 20.65 11.69 25.25
C ARG A 28 20.48 12.61 24.04
N GLY A 29 20.40 12.02 22.86
CA GLY A 29 19.83 12.68 21.68
C GLY A 29 18.38 13.04 22.01
N ARG A 30 18.16 14.28 22.43
CA ARG A 30 16.83 14.90 22.51
C ARG A 30 16.24 14.81 21.10
N GLY A 31 15.34 13.85 20.90
CA GLY A 31 14.42 13.89 19.78
C GLY A 31 13.68 15.22 19.85
N ARG A 32 13.96 16.11 18.90
CA ARG A 32 13.15 17.31 18.66
C ARG A 32 11.74 16.82 18.37
N SER A 33 10.87 16.92 19.36
CA SER A 33 9.43 16.99 19.12
C SER A 33 9.20 18.21 18.24
N MET A 34 8.93 17.98 16.95
CA MET A 34 8.38 19.01 16.07
C MET A 34 6.99 19.36 16.62
N THR A 35 6.96 20.38 17.48
CA THR A 35 5.73 21.05 17.91
C THR A 35 5.19 21.86 16.75
N GLY A 36 3.95 21.55 16.34
CA GLY A 36 3.02 22.51 15.76
C GLY A 36 3.25 22.89 14.30
N GLY A 37 2.99 21.96 13.37
CA GLY A 37 2.40 22.38 12.09
C GLY A 37 0.99 22.91 12.37
N ASN A 38 0.66 24.09 11.84
CA ASN A 38 -0.58 24.78 12.17
C ASN A 38 -1.75 23.98 11.57
N ILE A 39 -2.56 23.32 12.40
CA ILE A 39 -3.60 22.38 11.96
C ILE A 39 -4.67 23.04 11.07
N HIS A 40 -4.79 24.37 11.20
CA HIS A 40 -5.63 25.22 10.38
C HIS A 40 -5.19 25.32 8.91
N GLU A 41 -3.94 24.98 8.57
CA GLU A 41 -3.49 24.92 7.17
C GLU A 41 -4.09 23.73 6.42
N PHE A 42 -4.36 22.62 7.12
CA PHE A 42 -4.83 21.38 6.49
C PHE A 42 -6.34 21.35 6.27
N ILE A 43 -7.11 22.08 7.09
CA ILE A 43 -8.57 22.00 7.14
C ILE A 43 -9.15 23.27 6.55
N ARG A 44 -9.43 23.25 5.25
CA ARG A 44 -10.23 24.29 4.61
C ARG A 44 -11.69 24.08 5.02
N ARG A 45 -12.27 25.01 5.77
CA ARG A 45 -13.73 25.18 5.81
C ARG A 45 -14.20 25.37 4.37
N ALA A 46 -15.15 24.54 3.94
CA ALA A 46 -15.70 24.61 2.58
C ALA A 46 -16.29 26.00 2.32
N ASN A 47 -15.52 26.87 1.68
CA ASN A 47 -16.06 28.05 1.02
C ASN A 47 -16.41 27.62 -0.41
N VAL A 48 -17.70 27.39 -0.63
CA VAL A 48 -18.29 27.24 -1.96
C VAL A 48 -18.11 28.57 -2.69
N LYS A 49 -17.04 28.69 -3.47
CA LYS A 49 -16.98 29.65 -4.57
C LYS A 49 -16.97 28.85 -5.86
N SER A 50 -18.11 28.92 -6.55
CA SER A 50 -18.32 28.46 -7.92
C SER A 50 -17.31 29.16 -8.83
N THR A 51 -16.18 28.53 -9.10
CA THR A 51 -15.26 28.97 -10.15
C THR A 51 -15.75 28.37 -11.47
N GLN A 52 -15.91 29.24 -12.46
CA GLN A 52 -16.47 28.93 -13.77
C GLN A 52 -15.76 27.77 -14.47
N VAL A 53 -16.60 26.92 -15.06
CA VAL A 53 -16.28 25.69 -15.77
C VAL A 53 -15.49 25.98 -17.04
N SER A 54 -14.26 25.48 -17.13
CA SER A 54 -13.62 25.23 -18.42
C SER A 54 -13.87 23.77 -18.80
N HIS A 55 -14.49 23.57 -19.97
CA HIS A 55 -14.92 22.28 -20.48
C HIS A 55 -13.80 21.23 -20.46
N ALA A 56 -14.05 20.12 -19.77
CA ALA A 56 -13.30 18.89 -19.98
C ALA A 56 -13.51 18.46 -21.44
N GLN A 57 -12.41 18.31 -22.20
CA GLN A 57 -12.46 17.71 -23.53
C GLN A 57 -13.11 16.33 -23.42
N SER A 58 -14.17 16.11 -24.19
CA SER A 58 -14.82 14.82 -24.38
C SER A 58 -13.81 13.81 -24.90
N VAL A 59 -13.40 12.86 -24.05
CA VAL A 59 -12.59 11.73 -24.48
C VAL A 59 -13.52 10.80 -25.25
N GLU A 60 -13.23 10.60 -26.53
CA GLU A 60 -13.93 9.66 -27.40
C GLU A 60 -13.98 8.27 -26.74
N GLU A 61 -15.17 7.65 -26.65
CA GLU A 61 -15.31 6.34 -26.00
C GLU A 61 -14.65 5.25 -26.84
N VAL A 62 -13.43 4.85 -26.47
CA VAL A 62 -12.71 3.78 -27.16
C VAL A 62 -13.13 2.43 -26.60
N LEU A 63 -13.67 1.57 -27.46
CA LEU A 63 -14.11 0.23 -27.07
C LEU A 63 -12.96 -0.76 -26.95
N PHE A 64 -13.02 -1.69 -26.00
CA PHE A 64 -12.07 -2.79 -25.90
C PHE A 64 -12.04 -3.67 -27.16
N SER A 65 -13.19 -3.82 -27.85
CA SER A 65 -13.31 -4.59 -29.09
C SER A 65 -12.47 -4.03 -30.25
N SER A 66 -12.07 -2.75 -30.18
CA SER A 66 -11.17 -2.14 -31.17
C SER A 66 -9.73 -2.67 -31.07
N LEU A 67 -9.35 -3.26 -29.94
CA LEU A 67 -8.02 -3.83 -29.76
C LEU A 67 -7.95 -5.22 -30.43
N ASN A 68 -7.02 -5.36 -31.37
CA ASN A 68 -6.73 -6.66 -31.98
C ASN A 68 -5.95 -7.57 -30.99
N LEU A 69 -6.67 -8.15 -30.03
CA LEU A 69 -6.17 -9.07 -28.99
C LEU A 69 -6.47 -10.54 -29.34
N PRO A 70 -5.77 -11.52 -28.74
CA PRO A 70 -6.14 -12.93 -28.84
C PRO A 70 -7.57 -13.20 -28.38
N GLU A 71 -8.30 -14.09 -29.07
CA GLU A 71 -9.72 -14.37 -28.79
C GLU A 71 -9.98 -14.86 -27.36
N SER A 72 -9.08 -15.67 -26.81
CA SER A 72 -9.16 -16.13 -25.41
C SER A 72 -9.12 -14.96 -24.42
N LEU A 73 -8.32 -13.93 -24.70
CA LEU A 73 -8.21 -12.73 -23.88
C LEU A 73 -9.41 -11.81 -24.09
N LYS A 74 -9.86 -11.59 -25.34
CA LYS A 74 -11.09 -10.83 -25.62
C LYS A 74 -12.30 -11.41 -24.89
N SER A 75 -12.53 -12.72 -25.02
CA SER A 75 -13.63 -13.42 -24.35
C SER A 75 -13.60 -13.21 -22.83
N THR A 76 -12.39 -13.25 -22.25
CA THR A 76 -12.20 -13.05 -20.82
C THR A 76 -12.47 -11.61 -20.39
N ILE A 77 -11.98 -10.62 -21.16
CA ILE A 77 -12.23 -9.19 -20.95
C ILE A 77 -13.74 -8.90 -20.99
N THR A 78 -14.44 -9.37 -22.02
CA THR A 78 -15.89 -9.20 -22.18
C THR A 78 -16.66 -9.85 -21.04
N ARG A 79 -16.31 -11.07 -20.65
CA ARG A 79 -16.95 -11.80 -19.53
C ARG A 79 -16.82 -11.07 -18.19
N HIS A 80 -15.72 -10.33 -17.98
CA HIS A 80 -15.51 -9.54 -16.78
C HIS A 80 -16.07 -8.11 -16.86
N GLY A 81 -16.82 -7.78 -17.92
CA GLY A 81 -17.57 -6.52 -18.03
C GLY A 81 -16.74 -5.32 -18.50
N TYR A 82 -15.55 -5.56 -19.06
CA TYR A 82 -14.72 -4.50 -19.63
C TYR A 82 -15.22 -4.14 -21.04
N VAL A 83 -16.01 -3.06 -21.14
CA VAL A 83 -16.60 -2.57 -22.41
C VAL A 83 -15.79 -1.41 -22.98
N ASN A 84 -15.63 -0.34 -22.20
CA ASN A 84 -14.93 0.87 -22.59
C ASN A 84 -13.53 0.94 -21.96
N LEU A 85 -12.55 1.39 -22.74
CA LEU A 85 -11.21 1.70 -22.25
C LEU A 85 -11.25 2.97 -21.42
N THR A 86 -10.62 2.95 -20.26
CA THR A 86 -10.37 4.19 -19.51
C THR A 86 -9.26 5.00 -20.20
N PRO A 87 -9.15 6.32 -19.95
CA PRO A 87 -8.14 7.15 -20.62
C PRO A 87 -6.69 6.63 -20.46
N ILE A 88 -6.35 6.08 -19.29
CA ILE A 88 -5.02 5.49 -19.05
C ILE A 88 -4.83 4.19 -19.83
N GLN A 89 -5.88 3.42 -20.07
CA GLN A 89 -5.84 2.19 -20.87
C GLN A 89 -5.75 2.50 -22.35
N ALA A 90 -6.54 3.45 -22.85
CA ALA A 90 -6.56 3.86 -24.26
C ALA A 90 -5.20 4.35 -24.76
N GLN A 91 -4.47 5.09 -23.92
CA GLN A 91 -3.11 5.55 -24.24
C GLN A 91 -2.02 4.54 -23.84
N GLY A 92 -2.21 3.84 -22.72
CA GLY A 92 -1.20 2.96 -22.13
C GLY A 92 -1.05 1.64 -22.88
N ILE A 93 -2.16 0.98 -23.22
CA ILE A 93 -2.11 -0.34 -23.87
C ILE A 93 -1.34 -0.29 -25.20
N PRO A 94 -1.61 0.65 -26.12
CA PRO A 94 -0.83 0.74 -27.37
C PRO A 94 0.66 0.99 -27.14
N ALA A 95 1.03 1.86 -26.20
CA ALA A 95 2.43 2.15 -25.88
C ALA A 95 3.17 0.92 -25.33
N ILE A 96 2.52 0.17 -24.43
CA ILE A 96 3.09 -1.04 -23.84
C ILE A 96 3.22 -2.14 -24.90
N ARG A 97 2.21 -2.32 -25.76
CA ARG A 97 2.25 -3.28 -26.88
C ARG A 97 3.36 -2.97 -27.90
N ALA A 98 3.71 -1.70 -28.06
CA ALA A 98 4.83 -1.26 -28.89
C ALA A 98 6.21 -1.48 -28.23
N GLY A 99 6.28 -2.09 -27.05
CA GLY A 99 7.53 -2.37 -26.33
C GLY A 99 8.18 -1.14 -25.69
N LYS A 100 7.47 -0.01 -25.60
CA LYS A 100 7.99 1.21 -24.97
C LYS A 100 7.88 1.15 -23.45
N ASP A 101 8.83 1.78 -22.77
CA ASP A 101 8.69 2.09 -21.36
C ASP A 101 7.56 3.11 -21.15
N VAL A 102 6.87 3.02 -20.02
CA VAL A 102 5.71 3.88 -19.74
C VAL A 102 5.79 4.46 -18.33
N ILE A 103 5.50 5.75 -18.22
CA ILE A 103 5.18 6.42 -16.96
C ILE A 103 3.69 6.75 -16.97
N GLY A 104 2.91 6.04 -16.16
CA GLY A 104 1.48 6.27 -15.99
C GLY A 104 1.18 7.04 -14.70
N ILE A 105 0.75 8.30 -14.83
CA ILE A 105 0.35 9.16 -13.71
C ILE A 105 -1.16 9.20 -13.66
N ALA A 106 -1.76 8.46 -12.71
CA ALA A 106 -3.20 8.44 -12.52
C ALA A 106 -3.57 7.99 -11.11
N ASN A 107 -4.71 8.46 -10.60
CA ASN A 107 -5.25 8.06 -9.29
C ASN A 107 -5.69 6.59 -9.27
N THR A 108 -5.80 5.99 -8.08
CA THR A 108 -6.38 4.65 -7.92
C THR A 108 -7.81 4.60 -8.49
N GLY A 109 -8.22 3.45 -9.03
CA GLY A 109 -9.56 3.28 -9.62
C GLY A 109 -9.70 3.78 -11.06
N THR A 110 -8.64 4.32 -11.67
CA THR A 110 -8.64 4.76 -13.09
C THR A 110 -8.37 3.63 -14.08
N GLY A 111 -8.21 2.37 -13.61
CA GLY A 111 -7.98 1.22 -14.48
C GLY A 111 -6.51 0.96 -14.84
N LYS A 112 -5.55 1.51 -14.08
CA LYS A 112 -4.08 1.30 -14.25
C LYS A 112 -3.70 -0.18 -14.34
N THR A 113 -4.27 -1.00 -13.46
CA THR A 113 -3.96 -2.44 -13.37
C THR A 113 -4.27 -3.16 -14.69
N ALA A 114 -5.46 -2.96 -15.26
CA ALA A 114 -5.80 -3.54 -16.56
C ALA A 114 -4.92 -2.99 -17.69
N ALA A 115 -4.49 -1.72 -17.62
CA ALA A 115 -3.65 -1.10 -18.64
C ALA A 115 -2.32 -1.83 -18.85
N PHE A 116 -1.70 -2.37 -17.80
CA PHE A 116 -0.49 -3.18 -17.92
C PHE A 116 -0.73 -4.69 -17.95
N LEU A 117 -1.80 -5.21 -17.32
CA LEU A 117 -2.05 -6.66 -17.30
C LEU A 117 -2.48 -7.21 -18.66
N ILE A 118 -3.27 -6.46 -19.44
CA ILE A 118 -3.73 -6.89 -20.76
C ILE A 118 -2.56 -7.15 -21.72
N PRO A 119 -1.65 -6.17 -21.96
CA PRO A 119 -0.49 -6.42 -22.82
C PRO A 119 0.49 -7.44 -22.21
N LEU A 120 0.56 -7.56 -20.88
CA LEU A 120 1.35 -8.61 -20.24
C LEU A 120 0.83 -10.02 -20.59
N VAL A 121 -0.47 -10.25 -20.44
CA VAL A 121 -1.10 -11.54 -20.79
C VAL A 121 -0.94 -11.81 -22.29
N GLU A 122 -1.12 -10.81 -23.14
CA GLU A 122 -0.86 -10.93 -24.58
C GLU A 122 0.58 -11.37 -24.87
N ASN A 123 1.57 -10.78 -24.20
CA ASN A 123 2.98 -11.15 -24.39
C ASN A 123 3.29 -12.58 -23.96
N ILE A 124 2.70 -13.05 -22.85
CA ILE A 124 2.86 -14.45 -22.38
C ILE A 124 2.21 -15.44 -23.36
N LEU A 125 1.08 -15.07 -23.97
CA LEU A 125 0.43 -15.92 -24.99
C LEU A 125 1.25 -16.00 -26.29
N LYS A 126 2.02 -14.96 -26.61
CA LYS A 126 2.92 -14.94 -27.78
C LYS A 126 4.24 -15.66 -27.52
N ASP A 127 4.80 -15.52 -26.32
CA ASP A 127 6.03 -16.17 -25.87
C ASP A 127 5.80 -16.72 -24.46
N PHE A 128 5.65 -18.03 -24.34
CA PHE A 128 5.37 -18.68 -23.06
C PHE A 128 6.57 -18.62 -22.08
N ASN A 129 7.77 -18.23 -22.55
CA ASN A 129 8.90 -17.95 -21.67
C ASN A 129 8.91 -16.50 -21.17
N TYR A 130 7.96 -15.67 -21.59
CA TYR A 130 7.87 -14.28 -21.18
C TYR A 130 7.58 -14.17 -19.68
N LYS A 131 8.43 -13.42 -18.97
CA LYS A 131 8.36 -13.26 -17.52
C LYS A 131 8.19 -11.81 -17.12
N ALA A 132 7.34 -11.57 -16.13
CA ALA A 132 7.11 -10.25 -15.58
C ALA A 132 7.13 -10.19 -14.05
N LEU A 133 7.70 -9.10 -13.54
CA LEU A 133 7.77 -8.79 -12.11
C LEU A 133 6.88 -7.58 -11.84
N ILE A 134 5.89 -7.74 -10.97
CA ILE A 134 5.04 -6.65 -10.51
C ILE A 134 5.32 -6.39 -9.04
N ILE A 135 5.71 -5.16 -8.72
CA ILE A 135 6.00 -4.71 -7.36
C ILE A 135 4.91 -3.74 -6.93
N SER A 136 4.23 -4.06 -5.84
CA SER A 136 3.16 -3.24 -5.25
C SER A 136 3.52 -2.88 -3.79
N PRO A 137 3.12 -1.70 -3.28
CA PRO A 137 3.54 -1.20 -1.96
C PRO A 137 3.03 -2.06 -0.81
N THR A 138 1.80 -2.55 -0.92
CA THR A 138 1.14 -3.30 0.16
C THR A 138 0.82 -4.72 -0.26
N ARG A 139 0.62 -5.57 0.74
CA ARG A 139 0.26 -6.99 0.53
C ARG A 139 -1.12 -7.10 -0.11
N GLU A 140 -2.01 -6.18 0.24
CA GLU A 140 -3.37 -6.11 -0.26
C GLU A 140 -3.40 -5.72 -1.73
N LEU A 141 -2.62 -4.71 -2.14
CA LEU A 141 -2.51 -4.33 -3.55
C LEU A 141 -1.84 -5.43 -4.38
N ALA A 142 -0.79 -6.07 -3.87
CA ALA A 142 -0.17 -7.21 -4.54
C ALA A 142 -1.17 -8.37 -4.75
N LEU A 143 -2.02 -8.65 -3.76
CA LEU A 143 -3.07 -9.66 -3.86
C LEU A 143 -4.16 -9.26 -4.87
N GLN A 144 -4.62 -8.00 -4.83
CA GLN A 144 -5.58 -7.46 -5.80
C GLN A 144 -5.04 -7.57 -7.23
N THR A 145 -3.78 -7.18 -7.46
CA THR A 145 -3.14 -7.28 -8.78
C THR A 145 -3.00 -8.71 -9.26
N ARG A 146 -2.65 -9.66 -8.36
CA ARG A 146 -2.64 -11.10 -8.70
C ARG A 146 -4.04 -11.60 -9.04
N ASP A 147 -5.05 -11.22 -8.28
CA ASP A 147 -6.42 -11.68 -8.50
C ASP A 147 -6.98 -11.10 -9.80
N GLU A 148 -6.65 -9.86 -10.12
CA GLU A 148 -6.96 -9.24 -11.40
C GLU A 148 -6.24 -9.93 -12.57
N LEU A 149 -4.96 -10.28 -12.40
CA LEU A 149 -4.23 -11.10 -13.38
C LEU A 149 -4.93 -12.44 -13.62
N ARG A 150 -5.39 -13.12 -12.56
CA ARG A 150 -6.12 -14.39 -12.67
C ARG A 150 -7.45 -14.24 -13.43
N LYS A 151 -8.15 -13.13 -13.23
CA LYS A 151 -9.35 -12.82 -14.03
C LYS A 151 -8.99 -12.72 -15.50
N PHE A 152 -7.97 -11.94 -15.87
CA PHE A 152 -7.55 -11.78 -17.26
C PHE A 152 -6.97 -13.05 -17.90
N SER A 153 -6.27 -13.89 -17.12
CA SER A 153 -5.78 -15.17 -17.62
C SER A 153 -6.91 -16.19 -17.80
N GLY A 154 -7.99 -16.13 -17.02
CA GLY A 154 -9.09 -17.10 -17.10
C GLY A 154 -8.58 -18.55 -17.00
N ASN A 155 -8.85 -19.35 -18.03
CA ASN A 155 -8.40 -20.75 -18.13
C ASN A 155 -7.08 -20.92 -18.90
N MET A 156 -6.41 -19.83 -19.27
CA MET A 156 -5.10 -19.90 -19.94
C MET A 156 -4.06 -20.47 -18.98
N PRO A 157 -3.04 -21.19 -19.48
CA PRO A 157 -2.00 -21.79 -18.66
C PRO A 157 -0.97 -20.76 -18.12
N ILE A 158 -1.43 -19.61 -17.60
CA ILE A 158 -0.59 -18.53 -17.09
C ILE A 158 -0.46 -18.65 -15.57
N PHE A 159 0.70 -19.10 -15.12
CA PHE A 159 1.03 -19.22 -13.71
C PHE A 159 1.63 -17.94 -13.11
N SER A 160 1.21 -17.61 -11.89
CA SER A 160 1.73 -16.48 -11.11
C SER A 160 2.02 -16.87 -9.67
N THR A 161 3.08 -16.32 -9.08
CA THR A 161 3.43 -16.50 -7.65
C THR A 161 3.34 -15.17 -6.90
N LEU A 162 2.70 -15.20 -5.71
CA LEU A 162 2.54 -14.04 -4.84
C LEU A 162 3.57 -14.06 -3.70
N CYS A 163 4.44 -13.04 -3.67
CA CYS A 163 5.55 -12.92 -2.75
C CYS A 163 5.32 -11.75 -1.77
N ILE A 164 4.65 -12.04 -0.66
CA ILE A 164 4.30 -11.03 0.37
C ILE A 164 4.75 -11.44 1.78
N GLY A 165 4.97 -10.44 2.64
CA GLY A 165 5.26 -10.64 4.06
C GLY A 165 4.11 -11.29 4.83
N GLN A 166 4.41 -11.80 6.04
CA GLN A 166 3.42 -12.42 6.96
C GLN A 166 2.57 -13.54 6.33
N SER A 167 3.15 -14.21 5.32
CA SER A 167 2.63 -15.38 4.63
C SER A 167 3.75 -16.43 4.58
N SER A 168 3.39 -17.71 4.46
CA SER A 168 4.35 -18.83 4.47
C SER A 168 5.47 -18.62 3.43
N MET A 169 6.71 -18.69 3.90
CA MET A 169 7.89 -18.63 3.05
C MET A 169 7.96 -19.87 2.16
N GLN A 170 7.69 -21.05 2.71
CA GLN A 170 7.76 -22.33 2.01
C GLN A 170 6.81 -22.37 0.80
N MET A 171 5.59 -21.85 0.95
CA MET A 171 4.64 -21.77 -0.18
C MET A 171 5.16 -20.85 -1.30
N GLN A 172 5.82 -19.74 -0.95
CA GLN A 172 6.41 -18.82 -1.93
C GLN A 172 7.60 -19.47 -2.64
N ILE A 173 8.47 -20.15 -1.91
CA ILE A 173 9.60 -20.91 -2.48
C ILE A 173 9.10 -21.99 -3.43
N SER A 174 8.09 -22.76 -3.01
CA SER A 174 7.47 -23.78 -3.85
C SER A 174 6.90 -23.16 -5.12
N GLY A 175 6.11 -22.08 -5.01
CA GLY A 175 5.56 -21.38 -6.17
C GLY A 175 6.63 -20.85 -7.13
N LEU A 176 7.75 -20.35 -6.63
CA LEU A 176 8.87 -19.88 -7.47
C LEU A 176 9.61 -21.04 -8.15
N ARG A 177 9.74 -22.20 -7.50
CA ARG A 177 10.36 -23.40 -8.10
C ARG A 177 9.59 -23.93 -9.32
N HIS A 178 8.28 -23.68 -9.39
CA HIS A 178 7.45 -24.00 -10.57
C HIS A 178 7.64 -23.01 -11.73
N ASN A 179 8.63 -22.12 -11.66
CA ASN A 179 9.03 -21.23 -12.74
C ASN A 179 7.88 -20.37 -13.31
N PRO A 180 7.15 -19.59 -12.48
CA PRO A 180 5.97 -18.85 -12.91
C PRO A 180 6.29 -17.81 -13.99
N HIS A 181 5.29 -17.44 -14.80
CA HIS A 181 5.39 -16.34 -15.75
C HIS A 181 5.41 -15.00 -15.03
N VAL A 182 4.57 -14.86 -14.00
CA VAL A 182 4.43 -13.59 -13.28
C VAL A 182 4.78 -13.76 -11.80
N VAL A 183 5.63 -12.87 -11.28
CA VAL A 183 5.83 -12.73 -9.84
C VAL A 183 5.22 -11.40 -9.41
N VAL A 184 4.31 -11.45 -8.45
CA VAL A 184 3.70 -10.24 -7.85
C VAL A 184 4.13 -10.18 -6.39
N GLY A 185 4.62 -9.04 -5.90
CA GLY A 185 5.07 -8.98 -4.52
C GLY A 185 5.31 -7.58 -3.96
N THR A 186 5.60 -7.55 -2.66
CA THR A 186 5.98 -6.32 -1.94
C THR A 186 7.49 -6.14 -1.92
N PRO A 187 8.04 -4.91 -1.97
CA PRO A 187 9.48 -4.64 -2.06
C PRO A 187 10.32 -5.47 -1.08
N GLY A 188 10.04 -5.36 0.23
CA GLY A 188 10.82 -6.06 1.25
C GLY A 188 10.82 -7.59 1.12
N ARG A 189 9.74 -8.22 0.65
CA ARG A 189 9.69 -9.68 0.44
C ARG A 189 10.39 -10.10 -0.84
N ILE A 190 10.26 -9.32 -1.92
CA ILE A 190 11.00 -9.57 -3.17
C ILE A 190 12.50 -9.49 -2.91
N LYS A 191 12.95 -8.46 -2.19
CA LYS A 191 14.34 -8.29 -1.78
C LYS A 191 14.86 -9.45 -0.92
N ASP A 192 14.12 -9.88 0.10
CA ASP A 192 14.48 -11.04 0.94
C ASP A 192 14.65 -12.32 0.09
N LEU A 193 13.76 -12.54 -0.88
CA LEU A 193 13.84 -13.68 -1.81
C LEU A 193 15.05 -13.62 -2.74
N ILE A 194 15.44 -12.42 -3.20
CA ILE A 194 16.64 -12.20 -4.01
C ILE A 194 17.90 -12.47 -3.18
N ASN A 195 17.97 -11.90 -1.97
CA ASN A 195 19.13 -12.01 -1.09
C ASN A 195 19.38 -13.45 -0.61
N ARG A 196 18.33 -14.28 -0.56
CA ARG A 196 18.44 -15.73 -0.32
C ARG A 196 18.83 -16.55 -1.57
N GLY A 197 18.98 -15.92 -2.73
CA GLY A 197 19.26 -16.59 -4.01
C GLY A 197 18.09 -17.39 -4.58
N ILE A 198 16.87 -17.19 -4.05
CA ILE A 198 15.67 -17.95 -4.43
C ILE A 198 15.01 -17.35 -5.67
N LEU A 199 14.91 -16.03 -5.72
CA LEU A 199 14.36 -15.29 -6.86
C LEU A 199 15.51 -14.67 -7.66
N LYS A 200 15.63 -15.07 -8.92
CA LYS A 200 16.63 -14.53 -9.86
C LYS A 200 15.94 -13.65 -10.89
N LEU A 201 16.36 -12.39 -11.01
CA LEU A 201 15.67 -11.42 -11.86
C LEU A 201 16.11 -11.41 -13.33
N GLY A 202 17.21 -12.07 -13.67
CA GLY A 202 17.82 -11.98 -15.01
C GLY A 202 16.96 -12.47 -16.18
N MET A 203 15.85 -13.19 -15.93
CA MET A 203 14.94 -13.67 -16.98
C MET A 203 13.67 -12.81 -17.14
N PHE A 204 13.48 -11.79 -16.31
CA PHE A 204 12.26 -10.97 -16.34
C PHE A 204 12.36 -9.88 -17.41
N LYS A 205 11.44 -9.93 -18.38
CA LYS A 205 11.41 -9.02 -19.55
C LYS A 205 10.58 -7.76 -19.28
N MET A 206 9.55 -7.84 -18.44
CA MET A 206 8.68 -6.71 -18.09
C MET A 206 8.69 -6.47 -16.59
N ILE A 207 9.01 -5.25 -16.17
CA ILE A 207 9.05 -4.88 -14.75
C ILE A 207 8.06 -3.74 -14.50
N ILE A 208 7.18 -3.93 -13.53
CA ILE A 208 6.11 -2.99 -13.20
C ILE A 208 6.30 -2.53 -11.75
N LEU A 209 6.42 -1.21 -11.55
CA LEU A 209 6.29 -0.56 -10.25
C LEU A 209 4.92 0.09 -10.16
N ASP A 210 4.03 -0.46 -9.32
CA ASP A 210 2.66 0.05 -9.15
C ASP A 210 2.52 0.83 -7.84
N GLU A 211 1.79 1.93 -7.85
CA GLU A 211 1.61 2.88 -6.73
C GLU A 211 2.93 3.26 -6.04
N THR A 212 3.89 3.74 -6.84
CA THR A 212 5.27 3.96 -6.40
C THR A 212 5.43 5.13 -5.41
N ASP A 213 4.57 6.14 -5.47
CA ASP A 213 4.46 7.16 -4.44
C ASP A 213 4.22 6.56 -3.05
N GLN A 214 3.28 5.62 -2.94
CA GLN A 214 3.04 4.93 -1.67
C GLN A 214 4.25 4.10 -1.23
N MET A 215 5.02 3.53 -2.16
CA MET A 215 6.24 2.82 -1.79
C MET A 215 7.28 3.76 -1.17
N LEU A 216 7.41 4.98 -1.67
CA LEU A 216 8.26 6.01 -1.06
C LEU A 216 7.75 6.42 0.33
N ASP A 217 6.44 6.66 0.47
CA ASP A 217 5.82 7.04 1.74
C ASP A 217 5.98 5.95 2.81
N MET A 218 6.21 4.71 2.41
CA MET A 218 6.48 3.57 3.30
C MET A 218 7.98 3.34 3.54
N GLY A 219 8.85 4.14 2.93
CA GLY A 219 10.30 4.05 3.09
C GLY A 219 10.97 2.96 2.25
N PHE A 220 10.29 2.39 1.24
CA PHE A 220 10.83 1.31 0.41
C PHE A 220 11.81 1.77 -0.67
N ILE A 221 12.20 3.05 -0.71
CA ILE A 221 13.08 3.58 -1.76
C ILE A 221 14.40 2.82 -1.87
N HIS A 222 15.01 2.46 -0.74
CA HIS A 222 16.27 1.70 -0.73
C HIS A 222 16.07 0.28 -1.23
N ASP A 223 15.00 -0.38 -0.79
CA ASP A 223 14.65 -1.74 -1.23
C ASP A 223 14.39 -1.78 -2.74
N ILE A 224 13.70 -0.78 -3.30
CA ILE A 224 13.44 -0.71 -4.74
C ILE A 224 14.73 -0.48 -5.51
N LYS A 225 15.60 0.45 -5.08
CA LYS A 225 16.90 0.68 -5.74
C LYS A 225 17.77 -0.58 -5.75
N GLU A 226 17.77 -1.33 -4.65
CA GLU A 226 18.45 -2.62 -4.56
C GLU A 226 17.83 -3.64 -5.52
N ILE A 227 16.51 -3.75 -5.60
CA ILE A 227 15.85 -4.64 -6.57
C ILE A 227 16.21 -4.25 -8.01
N ILE A 228 16.22 -2.95 -8.33
CA ILE A 228 16.53 -2.44 -9.67
C ILE A 228 17.96 -2.82 -10.09
N SER A 229 18.92 -2.85 -9.18
CA SER A 229 20.31 -3.21 -9.51
C SER A 229 20.49 -4.67 -9.95
N TYR A 230 19.53 -5.55 -9.62
CA TYR A 230 19.52 -6.94 -10.07
C TYR A 230 18.75 -7.17 -11.38
N LEU A 231 18.08 -6.14 -11.92
CA LEU A 231 17.29 -6.25 -13.14
C LEU A 231 18.17 -6.34 -14.39
N PRO A 232 17.76 -7.08 -15.44
CA PRO A 232 18.48 -7.12 -16.71
C PRO A 232 18.48 -5.73 -17.37
N ALA A 233 19.56 -5.44 -18.12
CA ALA A 233 19.70 -4.18 -18.84
C ALA A 233 18.66 -4.03 -19.96
N GLU A 234 18.40 -5.11 -20.70
CA GLU A 234 17.33 -5.19 -21.69
C GLU A 234 16.04 -5.67 -21.04
N ARG A 235 15.09 -4.74 -20.88
CA ARG A 235 13.76 -4.96 -20.30
C ARG A 235 12.82 -3.85 -20.72
N GLN A 236 11.52 -4.09 -20.56
CA GLN A 236 10.49 -3.07 -20.58
C GLN A 236 10.14 -2.67 -19.14
N SER A 237 10.22 -1.38 -18.83
CA SER A 237 9.96 -0.83 -17.50
C SER A 237 8.67 0.01 -17.51
N LEU A 238 7.72 -0.35 -16.65
CA LEU A 238 6.45 0.35 -16.49
C LEU A 238 6.36 0.93 -15.09
N PHE A 239 6.14 2.24 -15.00
CA PHE A 239 6.09 2.99 -13.75
C PHE A 239 4.70 3.61 -13.57
N PHE A 240 4.00 3.26 -12.49
CA PHE A 240 2.70 3.82 -12.16
C PHE A 240 2.70 4.50 -10.80
N SER A 241 2.12 5.70 -10.75
CA SER A 241 2.05 6.53 -9.54
C SER A 241 0.85 7.48 -9.62
N ALA A 242 0.32 7.94 -8.50
CA ALA A 242 -0.66 9.04 -8.51
C ALA A 242 0.05 10.40 -8.54
N THR A 243 1.25 10.49 -7.95
CA THR A 243 2.03 11.73 -7.84
C THR A 243 3.46 11.59 -8.35
N VAL A 244 4.11 12.72 -8.65
CA VAL A 244 5.52 12.79 -9.05
C VAL A 244 6.23 13.83 -8.20
N SER A 245 6.78 13.39 -7.07
CA SER A 245 7.67 14.20 -6.23
C SER A 245 9.11 14.17 -6.77
N PRO A 246 10.02 15.08 -6.33
CA PRO A 246 11.42 15.05 -6.75
C PRO A 246 12.12 13.72 -6.50
N ALA A 247 11.80 13.06 -5.38
CA ALA A 247 12.33 11.73 -5.05
C ALA A 247 11.82 10.64 -6.00
N ILE A 248 10.55 10.73 -6.43
CA ILE A 248 9.97 9.86 -7.46
C ILE A 248 10.65 10.10 -8.80
N SER A 249 10.88 11.35 -9.20
CA SER A 249 11.57 11.68 -10.45
C SER A 249 12.96 11.04 -10.54
N ALA A 250 13.72 11.06 -9.43
CA ALA A 250 15.03 10.40 -9.38
C ALA A 250 14.91 8.87 -9.56
N LEU A 251 13.88 8.25 -8.98
CA LEU A 251 13.62 6.82 -9.15
C LEU A 251 13.22 6.49 -10.59
N ILE A 252 12.31 7.28 -11.18
CA ILE A 252 11.89 7.14 -12.57
C ILE A 252 13.11 7.15 -13.49
N ASN A 253 13.98 8.15 -13.36
CA ASN A 253 15.16 8.30 -14.22
C ASN A 253 16.15 7.12 -14.13
N SER A 254 16.16 6.39 -13.01
CA SER A 254 16.98 5.17 -12.85
C SER A 254 16.31 3.90 -13.38
N PHE A 255 15.00 3.94 -13.62
CA PHE A 255 14.19 2.76 -13.88
C PHE A 255 13.77 2.61 -15.35
N VAL A 256 13.39 3.71 -16.00
CA VAL A 256 12.88 3.74 -17.39
C VAL A 256 13.87 4.36 -18.38
N LYS A 257 13.75 4.03 -19.67
CA LYS A 257 14.53 4.55 -20.79
C LYS A 257 13.63 5.05 -21.91
N ASN A 258 13.74 6.34 -22.26
CA ASN A 258 12.91 7.01 -23.27
C ASN A 258 11.39 6.70 -23.16
N PRO A 259 10.78 6.92 -21.99
CA PRO A 259 9.42 6.48 -21.71
C PRO A 259 8.36 7.34 -22.40
N VAL A 260 7.21 6.73 -22.68
CA VAL A 260 5.98 7.47 -22.95
C VAL A 260 5.35 7.87 -21.62
N THR A 261 5.14 9.17 -21.40
CA THR A 261 4.47 9.66 -20.19
C THR A 261 3.00 9.90 -20.48
N ILE A 262 2.13 9.27 -19.69
CA ILE A 262 0.67 9.38 -19.79
C ILE A 262 0.16 9.93 -18.46
N SER A 263 -0.52 11.07 -18.51
CA SER A 263 -1.06 11.73 -17.31
C SER A 263 -2.57 11.88 -17.44
N VAL A 264 -3.31 11.26 -16.52
CA VAL A 264 -4.76 11.35 -16.43
C VAL A 264 -5.11 12.03 -15.13
N LYS A 265 -5.41 13.34 -15.20
CA LYS A 265 -5.92 14.10 -14.06
C LYS A 265 -7.40 13.76 -13.86
N THR A 266 -7.73 13.06 -12.78
CA THR A 266 -9.12 13.03 -12.29
C THR A 266 -9.34 14.20 -11.33
N GLN A 267 -10.31 15.05 -11.64
CA GLN A 267 -10.76 16.10 -10.71
C GLN A 267 -11.46 15.48 -9.49
N GLU A 268 -10.98 15.89 -8.31
CA GLU A 268 -11.71 16.07 -7.05
C GLU A 268 -12.53 14.89 -6.47
N THR A 269 -11.86 13.94 -5.80
CA THR A 269 -12.50 13.15 -4.72
C THR A 269 -12.71 13.97 -3.44
N LEU A 270 -12.09 15.15 -3.31
CA LEU A 270 -12.16 15.96 -2.09
C LEU A 270 -13.42 16.84 -1.99
N SER A 271 -14.04 17.21 -3.11
CA SER A 271 -15.23 18.07 -3.11
C SER A 271 -16.43 17.42 -2.43
N ASN A 272 -16.49 16.08 -2.43
CA ASN A 272 -17.58 15.29 -1.84
C ASN A 272 -17.35 14.90 -0.38
N ILE A 273 -16.28 15.39 0.27
CA ILE A 273 -15.93 15.03 1.64
C ILE A 273 -16.10 16.22 2.57
N LYS A 274 -17.09 16.15 3.47
CA LYS A 274 -17.26 17.09 4.59
C LYS A 274 -16.16 16.86 5.62
N GLN A 275 -15.37 17.87 5.91
CA GLN A 275 -14.25 17.79 6.85
C GLN A 275 -14.58 18.62 8.10
N ASP A 276 -14.42 18.04 9.29
CA ASP A 276 -14.68 18.73 10.56
C ASP A 276 -13.67 18.37 11.66
N LEU A 277 -13.56 19.26 12.64
CA LEU A 277 -12.70 19.15 13.80
C LEU A 277 -13.48 18.79 15.05
N VAL A 278 -13.06 17.73 15.72
CA VAL A 278 -13.56 17.36 17.05
C VAL A 278 -12.54 17.81 18.08
N ARG A 279 -12.80 18.95 18.71
CA ARG A 279 -12.00 19.48 19.81
C ARG A 279 -12.27 18.69 21.08
N LEU A 280 -11.20 18.25 21.73
CA LEU A 280 -11.24 17.54 23.00
C LEU A 280 -10.65 18.42 24.08
N ASP A 281 -11.46 18.72 25.10
CA ASP A 281 -10.95 19.38 26.30
C ASP A 281 -10.21 18.34 27.15
N LYS A 282 -8.91 18.55 27.36
CA LYS A 282 -8.04 17.68 28.17
C LYS A 282 -8.58 17.45 29.59
N LYS A 283 -9.47 18.32 30.10
CA LYS A 283 -10.00 18.26 31.46
C LYS A 283 -11.31 17.47 31.60
N ILE A 284 -12.06 17.23 30.51
CA ILE A 284 -13.50 16.90 30.62
C ILE A 284 -13.85 15.49 30.12
N GLY A 285 -13.01 14.82 29.32
CA GLY A 285 -13.32 13.45 28.92
C GLY A 285 -12.22 12.75 28.14
N SER A 286 -12.22 11.42 28.19
CA SER A 286 -11.27 10.64 27.42
C SER A 286 -11.63 10.68 25.94
N LYS A 287 -10.61 10.79 25.09
CA LYS A 287 -10.71 10.68 23.63
C LYS A 287 -11.52 9.44 23.19
N MET A 288 -11.40 8.35 23.95
CA MET A 288 -12.14 7.10 23.75
C MET A 288 -13.64 7.22 24.02
N GLU A 289 -14.06 7.96 25.04
CA GLU A 289 -15.48 8.22 25.32
C GLU A 289 -16.11 9.07 24.23
N LYS A 290 -15.41 10.09 23.74
CA LYS A 290 -15.89 10.89 22.60
C LYS A 290 -16.03 10.07 21.33
N LEU A 291 -15.04 9.20 21.04
CA LEU A 291 -15.16 8.25 19.93
C LEU A 291 -16.40 7.36 20.11
N SER A 292 -16.57 6.78 21.29
CA SER A 292 -17.69 5.88 21.58
C SER A 292 -19.05 6.59 21.48
N SER A 293 -19.16 7.86 21.86
CA SER A 293 -20.42 8.61 21.76
C SER A 293 -20.78 8.93 20.31
N LEU A 294 -19.79 9.29 19.47
CA LEU A 294 -20.00 9.48 18.03
C LEU A 294 -20.44 8.17 17.36
N LEU A 295 -19.75 7.06 17.64
CA LEU A 295 -20.04 5.76 17.03
C LEU A 295 -21.44 5.19 17.38
N LYS A 296 -22.14 5.74 18.36
CA LYS A 296 -23.54 5.38 18.69
C LYS A 296 -24.57 6.12 17.86
N GLN A 297 -24.20 7.20 17.18
CA GLN A 297 -25.12 8.00 16.38
C GLN A 297 -25.47 7.26 15.08
N GLU A 298 -26.70 7.40 14.62
CA GLU A 298 -27.24 6.62 13.47
C GLU A 298 -26.51 6.87 12.15
N GLU A 299 -25.84 8.01 12.01
CA GLU A 299 -25.07 8.37 10.81
C GLU A 299 -23.77 7.56 10.68
N PHE A 300 -23.23 7.00 11.77
CA PHE A 300 -21.96 6.25 11.82
C PHE A 300 -22.14 4.78 11.42
N LYS A 301 -22.70 4.53 10.23
CA LYS A 301 -23.03 3.18 9.76
C LYS A 301 -21.82 2.33 9.42
N LYS A 302 -20.80 2.94 8.78
CA LYS A 302 -19.57 2.27 8.35
C LYS A 302 -18.39 3.21 8.54
N VAL A 303 -17.54 2.92 9.51
CA VAL A 303 -16.55 3.86 10.05
C VAL A 303 -15.15 3.29 9.98
N LEU A 304 -14.22 4.08 9.45
CA LEU A 304 -12.79 3.79 9.48
C LEU A 304 -12.10 4.73 10.46
N VAL A 305 -11.48 4.18 11.48
CA VAL A 305 -10.79 4.94 12.53
C VAL A 305 -9.28 4.79 12.38
N PHE A 306 -8.56 5.89 12.25
CA PHE A 306 -7.10 5.89 12.11
C PHE A 306 -6.39 6.19 13.42
N GLY A 307 -5.56 5.25 13.86
CA GLY A 307 -4.65 5.38 14.99
C GLY A 307 -3.19 5.33 14.57
N ARG A 308 -2.29 5.87 15.39
CA ARG A 308 -0.87 5.99 15.07
C ARG A 308 -0.10 4.67 15.16
N THR A 309 -0.35 3.88 16.19
CA THR A 309 0.47 2.70 16.51
C THR A 309 -0.31 1.41 16.45
N LYS A 310 0.35 0.31 16.03
CA LYS A 310 -0.25 -1.03 15.99
C LYS A 310 -0.85 -1.48 17.33
N HIS A 311 -0.16 -1.20 18.43
CA HIS A 311 -0.63 -1.56 19.78
C HIS A 311 -1.80 -0.67 20.23
N GLY A 312 -1.78 0.62 19.86
CA GLY A 312 -2.88 1.55 20.13
C GLY A 312 -4.16 1.15 19.39
N VAL A 313 -4.03 0.82 18.10
CA VAL A 313 -5.13 0.31 17.26
C VAL A 313 -5.72 -0.98 17.84
N GLU A 314 -4.87 -1.91 18.30
CA GLU A 314 -5.35 -3.17 18.90
C GLU A 314 -6.03 -2.95 20.25
N ARG A 315 -5.52 -2.04 21.08
CA ARG A 315 -6.17 -1.65 22.33
C ARG A 315 -7.53 -1.01 22.07
N MET A 316 -7.60 -0.04 21.15
CA MET A 316 -8.83 0.66 20.80
C MET A 316 -9.91 -0.31 20.30
N ALA A 317 -9.56 -1.26 19.43
CA ALA A 317 -10.52 -2.25 18.96
C ALA A 317 -11.04 -3.15 20.09
N ARG A 318 -10.18 -3.56 21.03
CA ARG A 318 -10.63 -4.32 22.23
C ARG A 318 -11.56 -3.50 23.11
N ASP A 319 -11.22 -2.24 23.36
CA ASP A 319 -12.02 -1.36 24.22
C ASP A 319 -13.38 -1.05 23.58
N LEU A 320 -13.43 -0.85 22.25
CA LEU A 320 -14.68 -0.71 21.50
C LEU A 320 -15.51 -2.00 21.53
N PHE A 321 -14.87 -3.17 21.37
CA PHE A 321 -15.55 -4.45 21.43
C PHE A 321 -16.20 -4.69 22.81
N GLN A 322 -15.48 -4.37 23.89
CA GLN A 322 -16.02 -4.45 25.27
C GLN A 322 -17.20 -3.50 25.51
N LYS A 323 -17.26 -2.37 24.79
CA LYS A 323 -18.38 -1.42 24.82
C LYS A 323 -19.57 -1.86 23.93
N GLY A 324 -19.50 -3.04 23.30
CA GLY A 324 -20.57 -3.62 22.49
C GLY A 324 -20.54 -3.26 21.01
N PHE A 325 -19.47 -2.61 20.52
CA PHE A 325 -19.35 -2.27 19.10
C PHE A 325 -18.91 -3.47 18.26
N LYS A 326 -19.46 -3.58 17.05
CA LYS A 326 -18.97 -4.52 16.03
C LYS A 326 -17.73 -3.94 15.35
N VAL A 327 -16.57 -4.31 15.85
CA VAL A 327 -15.28 -3.71 15.48
C VAL A 327 -14.25 -4.76 15.08
N THR A 328 -13.38 -4.39 14.14
CA THR A 328 -12.15 -5.11 13.81
C THR A 328 -10.95 -4.16 13.77
N SER A 329 -9.74 -4.70 13.69
CA SER A 329 -8.51 -3.92 13.56
C SER A 329 -7.58 -4.44 12.46
N ILE A 330 -6.83 -3.52 11.86
CA ILE A 330 -5.84 -3.84 10.82
C ILE A 330 -4.53 -3.06 11.03
N HIS A 331 -3.42 -3.80 11.17
CA HIS A 331 -2.08 -3.25 11.36
C HIS A 331 -1.00 -4.18 10.78
N GLY A 332 0.23 -3.69 10.60
CA GLY A 332 1.31 -4.39 9.87
C GLY A 332 1.73 -5.76 10.42
N ASP A 333 1.63 -5.93 11.74
CA ASP A 333 1.97 -7.17 12.46
C ASP A 333 0.90 -8.28 12.36
N LYS A 334 -0.32 -7.98 11.90
CA LYS A 334 -1.32 -9.03 11.71
C LYS A 334 -0.88 -10.01 10.63
N ALA A 335 -1.13 -11.30 10.88
CA ALA A 335 -0.94 -12.34 9.88
C ALA A 335 -1.82 -12.05 8.66
N GLN A 336 -1.39 -12.45 7.46
CA GLN A 336 -2.12 -12.08 6.24
C GLN A 336 -3.56 -12.59 6.22
N PHE A 337 -3.79 -13.81 6.73
CA PHE A 337 -5.13 -14.38 6.87
C PHE A 337 -6.05 -13.51 7.76
N GLN A 338 -5.54 -13.04 8.91
CA GLN A 338 -6.29 -12.18 9.82
C GLN A 338 -6.61 -10.82 9.18
N ARG A 339 -5.68 -10.26 8.40
CA ARG A 339 -5.91 -9.02 7.65
C ARG A 339 -7.02 -9.20 6.61
N GLN A 340 -6.98 -10.28 5.84
CA GLN A 340 -8.02 -10.60 4.86
C GLN A 340 -9.38 -10.80 5.53
N GLN A 341 -9.42 -11.51 6.66
CA GLN A 341 -10.64 -11.70 7.43
C GLN A 341 -11.20 -10.36 7.92
N ALA A 342 -10.37 -9.48 8.50
CA ALA A 342 -10.79 -8.16 8.96
C ALA A 342 -11.36 -7.30 7.82
N ILE A 343 -10.67 -7.25 6.68
CA ILE A 343 -11.13 -6.53 5.48
C ILE A 343 -12.44 -7.12 4.98
N ARG A 344 -12.56 -8.45 4.91
CA ARG A 344 -13.77 -9.14 4.46
C ARG A 344 -14.95 -8.83 5.36
N MET A 345 -14.79 -8.98 6.69
CA MET A 345 -15.83 -8.67 7.66
C MET A 345 -16.29 -7.21 7.57
N PHE A 346 -15.37 -6.28 7.32
CA PHE A 346 -15.71 -4.88 7.12
C PHE A 346 -16.38 -4.63 5.76
N LYS A 347 -15.95 -5.29 4.69
CA LYS A 347 -16.59 -5.19 3.37
C LYS A 347 -18.02 -5.71 3.38
N GLU A 348 -18.25 -6.86 3.99
CA GLU A 348 -19.54 -7.58 4.09
C GLU A 348 -20.45 -7.05 5.21
N ASP A 349 -20.12 -5.90 5.83
CA ASP A 349 -20.89 -5.26 6.90
C ASP A 349 -21.13 -6.14 8.15
N VAL A 350 -20.31 -7.19 8.33
CA VAL A 350 -20.27 -8.01 9.56
C VAL A 350 -19.80 -7.15 10.74
N VAL A 351 -18.85 -6.25 10.48
CA VAL A 351 -18.42 -5.20 11.42
C VAL A 351 -18.62 -3.83 10.79
N SER A 352 -19.14 -2.89 11.59
CA SER A 352 -19.37 -1.51 11.15
C SER A 352 -18.15 -0.62 11.36
N ILE A 353 -17.20 -1.03 12.21
CA ILE A 353 -16.03 -0.23 12.56
C ILE A 353 -14.74 -1.01 12.24
N MET A 354 -13.82 -0.35 11.54
CA MET A 354 -12.46 -0.85 11.37
C MET A 354 -11.47 0.17 11.93
N VAL A 355 -10.60 -0.26 12.84
CA VAL A 355 -9.51 0.58 13.36
C VAL A 355 -8.22 0.22 12.63
N ALA A 356 -7.51 1.21 12.09
CA ALA A 356 -6.35 0.98 11.23
C ALA A 356 -5.18 1.91 11.53
N THR A 357 -3.96 1.45 11.25
CA THR A 357 -2.80 2.35 11.08
C THR A 357 -2.70 2.79 9.62
N ASP A 358 -2.10 3.95 9.34
CA ASP A 358 -1.89 4.49 7.98
C ASP A 358 -1.41 3.44 6.99
N VAL A 359 -0.25 2.87 7.28
CA VAL A 359 0.44 1.85 6.46
C VAL A 359 -0.46 0.66 6.14
N ALA A 360 -1.34 0.30 7.08
CA ALA A 360 -2.18 -0.88 6.96
C ALA A 360 -3.48 -0.64 6.18
N ALA A 361 -3.90 0.62 6.09
CA ALA A 361 -5.11 1.05 5.38
C ALA A 361 -4.82 1.60 3.97
N ARG A 362 -3.56 1.89 3.64
CA ARG A 362 -3.14 2.22 2.26
C ARG A 362 -3.47 1.05 1.32
N GLY A 363 -3.96 1.38 0.12
CA GLY A 363 -4.36 0.37 -0.87
C GLY A 363 -5.57 -0.49 -0.52
N LEU A 364 -6.25 -0.25 0.62
CA LEU A 364 -7.52 -0.91 0.89
C LEU A 364 -8.59 -0.36 -0.06
N ASP A 365 -9.08 -1.23 -0.93
CA ASP A 365 -10.31 -1.01 -1.66
C ASP A 365 -11.47 -1.32 -0.72
N ILE A 366 -12.03 -0.30 -0.07
CA ILE A 366 -13.18 -0.41 0.83
C ILE A 366 -14.23 0.59 0.38
N ALA A 367 -15.31 0.10 -0.21
CA ALA A 367 -16.42 0.92 -0.67
C ALA A 367 -17.32 1.34 0.50
N ASN A 368 -18.08 2.42 0.29
CA ASN A 368 -19.20 2.83 1.13
C ASN A 368 -18.85 3.18 2.59
N VAL A 369 -17.61 3.63 2.85
CA VAL A 369 -17.26 4.18 4.17
C VAL A 369 -18.00 5.51 4.34
N THR A 370 -18.88 5.59 5.33
CA THR A 370 -19.64 6.81 5.63
C THR A 370 -18.78 7.86 6.35
N HIS A 371 -17.94 7.39 7.28
CA HIS A 371 -17.16 8.24 8.16
C HIS A 371 -15.71 7.78 8.24
N VAL A 372 -14.79 8.73 8.10
CA VAL A 372 -13.38 8.55 8.44
C VAL A 372 -13.10 9.34 9.71
N ILE A 373 -12.56 8.70 10.73
CA ILE A 373 -12.16 9.37 11.98
C ILE A 373 -10.65 9.29 12.11
N ASN A 374 -9.99 10.44 12.03
CA ASN A 374 -8.60 10.59 12.45
C ASN A 374 -8.57 10.68 13.97
N TYR A 375 -8.50 9.53 14.63
CA TYR A 375 -8.33 9.49 16.07
C TYR A 375 -6.99 10.15 16.43
N ASP A 376 -5.90 9.69 15.84
CA ASP A 376 -4.62 10.39 15.95
C ASP A 376 -4.38 11.28 14.73
N ILE A 377 -3.87 12.49 14.95
CA ILE A 377 -3.55 13.45 13.88
C ILE A 377 -2.51 12.81 12.94
N PRO A 378 -2.73 12.87 11.60
CA PRO A 378 -1.78 12.37 10.61
C PRO A 378 -0.44 13.11 10.68
N GLN A 379 0.64 12.48 10.22
CA GLN A 379 1.98 13.07 10.27
C GLN A 379 2.23 14.06 9.13
N THR A 380 1.59 13.85 7.98
CA THR A 380 1.72 14.68 6.77
C THR A 380 0.36 15.03 6.18
N TYR A 381 0.35 16.02 5.28
CA TYR A 381 -0.86 16.38 4.54
C TYR A 381 -1.28 15.27 3.57
N GLU A 382 -0.31 14.61 2.95
CA GLU A 382 -0.54 13.48 2.05
C GLU A 382 -1.22 12.32 2.79
N ASP A 383 -0.80 12.02 4.03
CA ASP A 383 -1.48 11.05 4.88
C ASP A 383 -2.92 11.45 5.15
N TYR A 384 -3.16 12.71 5.50
CA TYR A 384 -4.50 13.23 5.70
C TYR A 384 -5.40 12.99 4.47
N ILE A 385 -4.94 13.38 3.28
CA ILE A 385 -5.65 13.20 2.02
C ILE A 385 -5.92 11.71 1.74
N HIS A 386 -4.94 10.84 1.97
CA HIS A 386 -5.09 9.39 1.78
C HIS A 386 -6.10 8.75 2.74
N ARG A 387 -6.17 9.25 3.99
CA ARG A 387 -7.15 8.81 4.99
C ARG A 387 -8.56 9.24 4.61
N ILE A 388 -8.78 10.52 4.34
CA ILE A 388 -10.12 11.03 4.06
C ILE A 388 -10.64 10.52 2.71
N GLY A 389 -9.77 10.26 1.73
CA GLY A 389 -10.12 9.61 0.46
C GLY A 389 -10.58 8.15 0.57
N ARG A 390 -10.71 7.61 1.79
CA ARG A 390 -11.42 6.34 2.05
C ARG A 390 -12.94 6.50 2.11
N THR A 391 -13.44 7.73 2.24
CA THR A 391 -14.85 8.09 2.06
C THR A 391 -15.04 8.95 0.81
N GLY A 392 -16.27 9.29 0.45
CA GLY A 392 -16.54 10.21 -0.67
C GLY A 392 -16.35 9.62 -2.09
N ARG A 393 -16.34 8.29 -2.24
CA ARG A 393 -16.12 7.61 -3.53
C ARG A 393 -17.42 7.44 -4.32
N ALA A 394 -17.32 7.40 -5.65
CA ALA A 394 -18.42 7.06 -6.57
C ALA A 394 -19.70 7.92 -6.37
N ASN A 395 -19.55 9.24 -6.31
CA ASN A 395 -20.62 10.23 -6.11
C ASN A 395 -21.35 10.18 -4.75
N LEU A 396 -20.87 9.38 -3.79
CA LEU A 396 -21.37 9.40 -2.43
C LEU A 396 -20.71 10.52 -1.63
N SER A 397 -21.47 11.18 -0.76
CA SER A 397 -20.92 12.13 0.21
C SER A 397 -20.28 11.39 1.39
N GLY A 398 -19.16 11.90 1.89
CA GLY A 398 -18.44 11.35 3.02
C GLY A 398 -18.17 12.37 4.12
N THR A 399 -18.01 11.92 5.37
CA THR A 399 -17.58 12.80 6.47
C THR A 399 -16.22 12.36 7.01
N ALA A 400 -15.31 13.30 7.17
CA ALA A 400 -14.02 13.11 7.80
C ALA A 400 -13.91 13.95 9.08
N LEU A 401 -13.76 13.29 10.23
CA LEU A 401 -13.61 13.93 11.53
C LEU A 401 -12.18 13.79 12.01
N THR A 402 -11.59 14.88 12.49
CA THR A 402 -10.22 14.86 13.06
C THR A 402 -10.23 15.30 14.50
N PHE A 403 -9.73 14.42 15.37
CA PHE A 403 -9.66 14.69 16.80
C PHE A 403 -8.43 15.54 17.09
N VAL A 404 -8.63 16.65 17.81
CA VAL A 404 -7.57 17.58 18.21
C VAL A 404 -7.66 17.81 19.70
N GLU A 405 -6.54 17.62 20.39
CA GLU A 405 -6.39 17.91 21.81
C GLU A 405 -5.83 19.32 21.95
N GLU A 406 -6.62 20.24 22.49
CA GLU A 406 -6.18 21.62 22.79
C GLU A 406 -5.51 21.69 24.16
#